data_AF-A0A915CND3-F1
#
_entry.id   AF-A0A915CND3-F1
#
_cell.length_a   1.000
_cell.length_b   1.000
_cell.length_c   1.000
_cell.angle_alpha   90.00
_cell.angle_beta   90.00
_cell.angle_gamma   90.00
#
_symmetry.space_group_name_H-M   'P 1'
#
loop_
_entity.id
_entity.type
_entity.pdbx_description
1 polymer ?
#
loop_
_entity_poly.entity_id
_entity_poly.type
_entity_poly.pdbx_seq_one_letter_code
_entity_poly.pdbx_strand_id
1 'polypeptide(L)'
;MSLYTIYSKTQAQLVENLAKVGAFKSDRVKKALLSVDRADFTANQPYFDMPQPIGFGATISAPHMHASALEHLEDVLTKDNATVLDVGSGSGYLCAAFAKMLGPNGKVVGIDHIPELVQMSEKNIRLNNADLLDSGKLILIAGDGRLGYPPLEPYDAIHVGAAASDLPKQLIEQLAVNGRMLIPVGPPGHQDFLQIDKVSSTEIRQKKLAAVVYVPLTNKEHQLGRRN
;
A
#
# COMPACT_ATOMS: atom_id res chain seq x y z
N MET A 1 17.35 13.75 0.58
CA MET A 1 16.16 14.05 -0.24
C MET A 1 15.62 15.38 0.25
N SER A 2 15.43 16.35 -0.62
CA SER A 2 15.18 17.75 -0.24
C SER A 2 13.86 17.92 0.53
N LEU A 3 13.89 18.67 1.63
CA LEU A 3 12.79 18.94 2.59
C LEU A 3 11.67 19.86 2.04
N TYR A 4 11.44 19.90 0.73
CA TYR A 4 10.33 20.69 0.20
C TYR A 4 9.07 19.83 0.17
N THR A 5 8.13 20.13 1.06
CA THR A 5 6.75 19.63 0.96
C THR A 5 6.22 19.96 -0.42
N ILE A 6 5.95 18.94 -1.23
CA ILE A 6 5.33 19.14 -2.54
C ILE A 6 3.87 19.55 -2.27
N TYR A 7 3.56 20.78 -2.67
CA TYR A 7 2.21 21.31 -2.68
C TYR A 7 1.67 21.31 -4.10
N SER A 8 0.49 20.73 -4.28
CA SER A 8 -0.23 20.73 -5.55
C SER A 8 -1.70 21.08 -5.32
N LYS A 9 -2.40 21.53 -6.37
CA LYS A 9 -3.83 21.84 -6.30
C LYS A 9 -4.72 20.74 -6.89
N THR A 10 -4.14 19.83 -7.66
CA THR A 10 -4.85 18.73 -8.33
C THR A 10 -4.01 17.46 -8.30
N GLN A 11 -4.67 16.31 -8.50
CA GLN A 11 -4.00 15.02 -8.64
C GLN A 11 -2.93 15.05 -9.75
N ALA A 12 -3.25 15.64 -10.92
CA ALA A 12 -2.32 15.72 -12.03
C ALA A 12 -1.05 16.52 -11.67
N GLN A 13 -1.19 17.65 -10.98
CA GLN A 13 -0.05 18.44 -10.51
C GLN A 13 0.76 17.69 -9.45
N LEU A 14 0.11 16.96 -8.53
CA LEU A 14 0.79 16.14 -7.54
C LEU A 14 1.67 15.08 -8.22
N VAL A 15 1.09 14.30 -9.14
CA VAL A 15 1.82 13.23 -9.84
C VAL A 15 2.98 13.78 -10.66
N GLU A 16 2.78 14.91 -11.36
CA GLU A 16 3.84 15.55 -12.14
C GLU A 16 4.99 16.06 -11.25
N ASN A 17 4.66 16.64 -10.09
CA ASN A 17 5.69 17.11 -9.16
C ASN A 17 6.47 15.95 -8.53
N LEU A 18 5.79 14.84 -8.19
CA LEU A 18 6.44 13.61 -7.71
C LEU A 18 7.42 13.05 -8.75
N ALA A 19 7.03 13.03 -10.03
CA ALA A 19 7.91 12.60 -11.11
C ALA A 19 9.14 13.52 -11.25
N LYS A 20 8.94 14.85 -11.19
CA LYS A 20 10.03 15.84 -11.28
C LYS A 20 11.10 15.69 -10.19
N VAL A 21 10.70 15.31 -8.97
CA VAL A 21 11.66 15.07 -7.87
C VAL A 21 12.25 13.65 -7.89
N GLY A 22 11.85 12.82 -8.86
CA GLY A 22 12.34 11.45 -9.00
C GLY A 22 11.76 10.46 -7.97
N ALA A 23 10.56 10.73 -7.43
CA ALA A 23 9.91 9.80 -6.50
C ALA A 23 9.52 8.47 -7.17
N PHE A 24 9.31 8.48 -8.49
CA PHE A 24 9.09 7.32 -9.35
C PHE A 24 9.53 7.67 -10.78
N LYS A 25 9.65 6.69 -11.66
CA LYS A 25 10.07 6.91 -13.08
C LYS A 25 9.15 6.25 -14.09
N SER A 26 8.41 5.22 -13.69
CA SER A 26 7.59 4.43 -14.60
C SER A 26 6.35 5.17 -15.11
N ASP A 27 6.09 5.05 -16.41
CA ASP A 27 4.85 5.51 -17.04
C ASP A 27 3.63 4.70 -16.58
N ARG A 28 3.80 3.42 -16.22
CA ARG A 28 2.70 2.60 -15.69
C ARG A 28 2.30 3.07 -14.30
N VAL A 29 3.28 3.38 -13.45
CA VAL A 29 3.06 4.00 -12.14
C VAL A 29 2.41 5.37 -12.31
N LYS A 30 2.89 6.20 -13.25
CA LYS A 30 2.28 7.50 -13.57
C LYS A 30 0.79 7.36 -13.90
N LYS A 31 0.45 6.44 -14.81
CA LYS A 31 -0.94 6.19 -15.24
C LYS A 31 -1.82 5.73 -14.07
N ALA A 32 -1.33 4.83 -13.23
CA ALA A 32 -2.07 4.36 -12.06
C ALA A 32 -2.35 5.50 -11.07
N LEU A 33 -1.33 6.29 -10.73
CA LEU A 33 -1.48 7.44 -9.83
C LEU A 33 -2.42 8.52 -10.40
N LEU A 34 -2.42 8.75 -11.71
CA LEU A 34 -3.36 9.68 -12.36
C LEU A 34 -4.80 9.18 -12.37
N SER A 35 -5.01 7.86 -12.39
CA SER A 35 -6.33 7.24 -12.46
C SER A 35 -7.06 7.12 -11.11
N VAL A 36 -6.37 7.42 -10.00
CA VAL A 36 -6.92 7.35 -8.64
C VAL A 36 -6.72 8.70 -7.97
N ASP A 37 -7.77 9.52 -7.95
CA ASP A 37 -7.72 10.84 -7.31
C ASP A 37 -7.66 10.69 -5.79
N ARG A 38 -6.59 11.21 -5.19
CA ARG A 38 -6.38 11.12 -3.75
C ARG A 38 -7.44 11.87 -2.93
N ALA A 39 -8.15 12.83 -3.52
CA ALA A 39 -9.25 13.55 -2.86
C ALA A 39 -10.44 12.64 -2.50
N ASP A 40 -10.62 11.51 -3.19
CA ASP A 40 -11.65 10.52 -2.84
C ASP A 40 -11.33 9.78 -1.53
N PHE A 41 -10.08 9.84 -1.06
CA PHE A 41 -9.55 9.03 0.04
C PHE A 41 -9.17 9.85 1.27
N THR A 42 -9.13 11.17 1.15
CA THR A 42 -8.93 12.10 2.27
C THR A 42 -9.46 13.49 1.91
N ALA A 43 -10.26 14.09 2.79
CA ALA A 43 -10.69 15.48 2.65
C ALA A 43 -9.60 16.48 3.10
N ASN A 44 -8.65 16.04 3.91
CA ASN A 44 -7.60 16.88 4.46
C ASN A 44 -6.44 16.95 3.48
N GLN A 45 -6.20 18.14 2.91
CA GLN A 45 -5.01 18.46 2.10
C GLN A 45 -4.60 17.32 1.13
N PRO A 46 -5.50 16.83 0.27
CA PRO A 46 -5.31 15.59 -0.47
C PRO A 46 -4.07 15.59 -1.37
N TYR A 47 -3.66 16.77 -1.84
CA TYR A 47 -2.57 16.93 -2.80
C TYR A 47 -1.26 17.42 -2.18
N PHE A 48 -1.13 17.33 -0.85
CA PHE A 48 0.14 17.58 -0.17
C PHE A 48 0.92 16.27 -0.08
N ASP A 49 2.22 16.34 -0.36
CA ASP A 49 3.09 15.18 -0.21
C ASP A 49 3.47 14.90 1.25
N MET A 50 2.46 14.55 2.05
CA MET A 50 2.61 14.18 3.45
C MET A 50 1.47 13.24 3.90
N PRO A 51 1.64 12.50 5.01
CA PRO A 51 0.56 11.69 5.57
C PRO A 51 -0.61 12.57 6.04
N GLN A 52 -1.83 12.06 5.90
CA GLN A 52 -3.04 12.76 6.36
C GLN A 52 -3.85 11.84 7.28
N PRO A 53 -4.40 12.33 8.40
CA PRO A 53 -5.19 11.51 9.31
C PRO A 53 -6.51 11.08 8.66
N ILE A 54 -6.88 9.82 8.86
CA ILE A 54 -8.11 9.20 8.33
C ILE A 54 -9.01 8.62 9.44
N GLY A 55 -8.72 8.97 10.69
CA GLY A 55 -9.39 8.43 11.88
C GLY A 55 -8.76 7.14 12.40
N PHE A 56 -9.27 6.64 13.53
CA PHE A 56 -8.88 5.34 14.13
C PHE A 56 -7.37 5.17 14.39
N GLY A 57 -6.65 6.26 14.67
CA GLY A 57 -5.20 6.24 14.88
C GLY A 57 -4.39 5.91 13.61
N ALA A 58 -5.00 6.04 12.43
CA ALA A 58 -4.39 5.76 11.14
C ALA A 58 -4.24 7.02 10.28
N THR A 59 -3.33 6.94 9.31
CA THR A 59 -3.10 7.96 8.30
C THR A 59 -3.08 7.34 6.92
N ILE A 60 -3.59 8.04 5.90
CA ILE A 60 -3.22 7.75 4.52
C ILE A 60 -1.77 8.20 4.30
N SER A 61 -0.89 7.30 3.85
CA SER A 61 0.54 7.56 3.66
C SER A 61 0.81 8.68 2.68
N ALA A 62 1.98 9.32 2.78
CA ALA A 62 2.40 10.36 1.84
C ALA A 62 2.39 9.85 0.38
N PRO A 63 1.97 10.66 -0.59
CA PRO A 63 2.01 10.34 -2.02
C PRO A 63 3.33 9.73 -2.52
N HIS A 64 4.50 10.23 -2.10
CA HIS A 64 5.78 9.63 -2.53
C HIS A 64 5.98 8.20 -2.01
N MET A 65 5.42 7.84 -0.86
CA MET A 65 5.48 6.46 -0.34
C MET A 65 4.64 5.51 -1.18
N HIS A 66 3.45 5.94 -1.62
CA HIS A 66 2.64 5.15 -2.56
C HIS A 66 3.32 5.01 -3.91
N ALA A 67 3.88 6.11 -4.45
CA ALA A 67 4.62 6.07 -5.71
C ALA A 67 5.83 5.12 -5.63
N SER A 68 6.58 5.17 -4.52
CA SER A 68 7.70 4.27 -4.25
C SER A 68 7.25 2.81 -4.19
N ALA A 69 6.15 2.50 -3.49
CA ALA A 69 5.63 1.14 -3.39
C ALA A 69 5.21 0.58 -4.76
N LEU A 70 4.50 1.39 -5.57
CA LEU A 70 4.08 1.00 -6.91
C LEU A 70 5.29 0.76 -7.83
N GLU A 71 6.29 1.65 -7.82
CA GLU A 71 7.52 1.52 -8.62
C GLU A 71 8.32 0.28 -8.23
N HIS A 72 8.51 0.02 -6.93
CA HIS A 72 9.30 -1.12 -6.46
C HIS A 72 8.59 -2.47 -6.60
N LEU A 73 7.29 -2.50 -6.91
CA LEU A 73 6.54 -3.74 -7.12
C LEU A 73 6.15 -3.96 -8.58
N GLU A 74 6.35 -2.97 -9.46
CA GLU A 74 5.86 -3.04 -10.83
C GLU A 74 6.40 -4.25 -11.62
N ASP A 75 7.68 -4.56 -11.46
CA ASP A 75 8.40 -5.59 -12.21
C ASP A 75 7.92 -7.02 -11.89
N VAL A 76 7.38 -7.24 -10.69
CA VAL A 76 6.75 -8.51 -10.30
C VAL A 76 5.27 -8.59 -10.67
N LEU A 77 4.65 -7.48 -11.08
CA LEU A 77 3.24 -7.40 -11.45
C LEU A 77 3.03 -7.42 -12.97
N THR A 78 3.73 -8.31 -13.67
CA THR A 78 3.72 -8.38 -15.15
C THR A 78 2.72 -9.39 -15.71
N LYS A 79 2.24 -10.32 -14.90
CA LYS A 79 1.28 -11.36 -15.33
C LYS A 79 -0.13 -10.77 -15.46
N ASP A 80 -0.90 -11.30 -16.42
CA ASP A 80 -2.30 -10.91 -16.61
C ASP A 80 -3.18 -11.19 -15.39
N ASN A 81 -2.82 -12.22 -14.61
CA ASN A 81 -3.50 -12.67 -13.40
C ASN A 81 -2.70 -12.41 -12.12
N ALA A 82 -1.80 -11.41 -12.13
CA ALA A 82 -0.97 -11.12 -10.97
C ALA A 82 -1.80 -10.80 -9.71
N THR A 83 -1.33 -11.24 -8.55
CA THR A 83 -2.04 -11.09 -7.27
C THR A 83 -1.28 -10.19 -6.29
N VAL A 84 -2.00 -9.28 -5.64
CA VAL A 84 -1.44 -8.33 -4.66
C VAL A 84 -2.18 -8.44 -3.33
N LEU A 85 -1.44 -8.47 -2.23
CA LEU A 85 -1.95 -8.26 -0.89
C LEU A 85 -1.46 -6.91 -0.35
N ASP A 86 -2.37 -6.06 0.11
CA ASP A 86 -2.08 -4.80 0.79
C ASP A 86 -2.53 -4.89 2.25
N VAL A 87 -1.56 -5.06 3.15
CA VAL A 87 -1.76 -5.21 4.60
C VAL A 87 -1.77 -3.85 5.28
N GLY A 88 -2.83 -3.56 6.04
CA GLY A 88 -3.09 -2.23 6.58
C GLY A 88 -3.59 -1.29 5.48
N SER A 89 -4.60 -1.75 4.73
CA SER A 89 -5.11 -1.05 3.53
C SER A 89 -5.67 0.35 3.82
N GLY A 90 -6.05 0.64 5.08
CA GLY A 90 -6.38 1.98 5.56
C GLY A 90 -7.46 2.67 4.72
N SER A 91 -7.08 3.72 3.99
CA SER A 91 -8.03 4.46 3.16
C SER A 91 -8.48 3.71 1.89
N GLY A 92 -7.74 2.67 1.47
CA GLY A 92 -7.96 1.95 0.22
C GLY A 92 -7.28 2.57 -1.02
N TYR A 93 -6.55 3.68 -0.85
CA TYR A 93 -5.92 4.38 -1.98
C TYR A 93 -4.93 3.49 -2.74
N LEU A 94 -4.01 2.85 -2.01
CA LEU A 94 -2.97 2.04 -2.63
C LEU A 94 -3.54 0.76 -3.25
N CYS A 95 -4.54 0.15 -2.60
CA CYS A 95 -5.33 -0.94 -3.17
C CYS A 95 -5.91 -0.58 -4.55
N ALA A 96 -6.57 0.58 -4.68
CA ALA A 96 -7.12 1.04 -5.95
C ALA A 96 -6.01 1.28 -6.99
N ALA A 97 -4.89 1.89 -6.58
CA ALA A 97 -3.76 2.14 -7.46
C ALA A 97 -3.13 0.83 -8.00
N PHE A 98 -2.93 -0.17 -7.15
CA PHE A 98 -2.50 -1.50 -7.60
C PHE A 98 -3.48 -2.10 -8.59
N ALA A 99 -4.79 -2.07 -8.30
CA ALA A 99 -5.80 -2.63 -9.18
C ALA A 99 -5.82 -1.98 -10.58
N LYS A 100 -5.51 -0.69 -10.67
CA LYS A 100 -5.33 0.03 -11.94
C LYS A 100 -4.03 -0.33 -12.68
N MET A 101 -2.99 -0.80 -11.98
CA MET A 101 -1.77 -1.32 -12.61
C MET A 101 -1.96 -2.73 -13.17
N LEU A 102 -2.73 -3.58 -12.50
CA LEU A 102 -2.84 -5.01 -12.84
C LEU A 102 -3.49 -5.27 -14.21
N GLY A 103 -3.12 -6.39 -14.82
CA GLY A 103 -3.77 -6.93 -16.00
C GLY A 103 -5.26 -7.24 -15.80
N PRO A 104 -5.97 -7.69 -16.85
CA PRO A 104 -7.42 -7.87 -16.82
C PRO A 104 -7.90 -8.89 -15.79
N ASN A 105 -7.08 -9.90 -15.49
CA ASN A 105 -7.42 -10.99 -14.56
C ASN A 105 -6.73 -10.86 -13.20
N GLY A 106 -5.97 -9.78 -12.97
CA GLY A 106 -5.25 -9.57 -11.73
C GLY A 106 -6.19 -9.27 -10.57
N LYS A 107 -5.74 -9.53 -9.35
CA LYS A 107 -6.55 -9.35 -8.13
C LYS A 107 -5.75 -8.61 -7.07
N VAL A 108 -6.42 -7.70 -6.35
CA VAL A 108 -5.90 -7.05 -5.16
C VAL A 108 -6.77 -7.43 -3.97
N VAL A 109 -6.14 -7.82 -2.87
CA VAL A 109 -6.77 -7.95 -1.56
C VAL A 109 -6.22 -6.85 -0.65
N GLY A 110 -7.08 -5.97 -0.18
CA GLY A 110 -6.77 -5.06 0.93
C GLY A 110 -7.28 -5.64 2.24
N ILE A 111 -6.44 -5.70 3.27
CA ILE A 111 -6.83 -6.17 4.59
C ILE A 111 -6.53 -5.12 5.67
N ASP A 112 -7.50 -4.83 6.52
CA ASP A 112 -7.34 -3.94 7.67
C ASP A 112 -8.07 -4.50 8.89
N HIS A 113 -7.46 -4.41 10.08
CA HIS A 113 -8.05 -4.92 11.32
C HIS A 113 -9.09 -3.98 11.95
N ILE A 114 -9.27 -2.76 11.40
CA ILE A 114 -10.33 -1.84 11.80
C ILE A 114 -11.49 -1.93 10.79
N PRO A 115 -12.63 -2.58 11.13
CA PRO A 115 -13.77 -2.71 10.22
C PRO A 115 -14.30 -1.37 9.69
N GLU A 116 -14.20 -0.31 10.48
CA GLU A 116 -14.61 1.04 10.09
C GLU A 116 -13.71 1.63 8.99
N LEU A 117 -12.40 1.32 8.99
CA LEU A 117 -11.49 1.70 7.90
C LEU A 117 -11.80 0.89 6.63
N VAL A 118 -12.16 -0.39 6.76
CA VAL A 118 -12.61 -1.22 5.62
C VAL A 118 -13.88 -0.64 4.99
N GLN A 119 -14.87 -0.27 5.79
CA GLN A 119 -16.08 0.37 5.28
C GLN A 119 -15.80 1.75 4.66
N MET A 120 -14.91 2.52 5.25
CA MET A 120 -14.48 3.81 4.71
C MET A 120 -13.77 3.64 3.36
N SER A 121 -12.85 2.69 3.25
CA SER A 121 -12.14 2.43 2.00
C SER A 121 -13.08 1.96 0.90
N GLU A 122 -14.06 1.11 1.20
CA GLU A 122 -15.09 0.74 0.24
C GLU A 122 -15.86 1.96 -0.27
N LYS A 123 -16.30 2.85 0.64
CA LYS A 123 -16.98 4.10 0.26
C LYS A 123 -16.11 5.00 -0.61
N ASN A 124 -14.85 5.19 -0.25
CA ASN A 124 -13.89 6.01 -1.00
C ASN A 124 -13.74 5.48 -2.44
N ILE A 125 -13.54 4.16 -2.59
CA ILE A 125 -13.36 3.52 -3.89
C ILE A 125 -14.64 3.64 -4.72
N ARG A 126 -15.82 3.51 -4.12
CA ARG A 126 -17.10 3.63 -4.84
C ARG A 126 -17.38 5.02 -5.41
N LEU A 127 -16.67 6.08 -4.98
CA LEU A 127 -16.87 7.43 -5.53
C LEU A 127 -16.57 7.51 -7.02
N ASN A 128 -15.39 7.01 -7.45
CA ASN A 128 -14.94 7.09 -8.85
C ASN A 128 -14.30 5.79 -9.39
N ASN A 129 -14.29 4.70 -8.60
CA ASN A 129 -13.63 3.43 -8.94
C ASN A 129 -14.46 2.20 -8.53
N ALA A 130 -15.80 2.33 -8.52
CA ALA A 130 -16.72 1.25 -8.14
C ALA A 130 -16.54 -0.02 -9.00
N ASP A 131 -16.13 0.14 -10.27
CA ASP A 131 -15.81 -0.94 -11.20
C ASP A 131 -14.80 -1.95 -10.65
N LEU A 132 -13.85 -1.49 -9.83
CA LEU A 132 -12.84 -2.34 -9.22
C LEU A 132 -13.45 -3.34 -8.22
N LEU A 133 -14.44 -2.90 -7.45
CA LEU A 133 -15.15 -3.73 -6.47
C LEU A 133 -16.18 -4.62 -7.17
N ASP A 134 -16.95 -4.04 -8.09
CA ASP A 134 -18.06 -4.74 -8.75
C ASP A 134 -17.56 -5.87 -9.66
N SER A 135 -16.39 -5.72 -10.28
CA SER A 135 -15.70 -6.79 -11.03
C SER A 135 -14.99 -7.82 -10.14
N GLY A 136 -14.93 -7.56 -8.84
CA GLY A 136 -14.13 -8.32 -7.87
C GLY A 136 -12.62 -8.22 -8.13
N LYS A 137 -12.14 -7.24 -8.93
CA LYS A 137 -10.71 -7.01 -9.15
C LYS A 137 -10.02 -6.57 -7.85
N LEU A 138 -10.75 -5.86 -7.00
CA LEU A 138 -10.36 -5.45 -5.67
C LEU A 138 -11.32 -6.04 -4.63
N ILE A 139 -10.76 -6.66 -3.60
CA ILE A 139 -11.47 -7.23 -2.46
C ILE A 139 -10.95 -6.55 -1.20
N LEU A 140 -11.85 -6.13 -0.31
CA LEU A 140 -11.50 -5.48 0.97
C LEU A 140 -11.98 -6.37 2.13
N ILE A 141 -11.08 -6.66 3.07
CA ILE A 141 -11.31 -7.61 4.15
C ILE A 141 -11.04 -6.95 5.49
N ALA A 142 -11.98 -7.14 6.44
CA ALA A 142 -11.73 -6.85 7.85
C ALA A 142 -11.07 -8.05 8.51
N GLY A 143 -9.81 -7.91 8.95
CA GLY A 143 -9.07 -9.02 9.54
C GLY A 143 -7.66 -8.66 9.98
N ASP A 144 -7.02 -9.57 10.71
CA ASP A 144 -5.65 -9.39 11.16
C ASP A 144 -4.66 -9.62 10.00
N GLY A 145 -4.18 -8.53 9.42
CA GLY A 145 -3.25 -8.56 8.30
C GLY A 145 -1.89 -9.22 8.61
N ARG A 146 -1.52 -9.45 9.88
CA ARG A 146 -0.32 -10.23 10.24
C ARG A 146 -0.44 -11.70 9.82
N LEU A 147 -1.67 -12.20 9.66
CA LEU A 147 -1.97 -13.55 9.20
C LEU A 147 -2.09 -13.63 7.66
N GLY A 148 -1.98 -12.50 6.97
CA GLY A 148 -2.22 -12.40 5.53
C GLY A 148 -3.67 -12.76 5.15
N TYR A 149 -3.85 -13.30 3.94
CA TYR A 149 -5.15 -13.76 3.46
C TYR A 149 -4.98 -15.05 2.61
N PRO A 150 -4.96 -16.23 3.25
CA PRO A 150 -4.73 -17.51 2.58
C PRO A 150 -5.63 -17.82 1.37
N PRO A 151 -6.92 -17.42 1.31
CA PRO A 151 -7.80 -17.82 0.20
C PRO A 151 -7.35 -17.38 -1.20
N LEU A 152 -6.43 -16.42 -1.33
CA LEU A 152 -5.90 -15.94 -2.61
C LEU A 152 -4.38 -16.12 -2.73
N GLU A 153 -3.76 -16.87 -1.82
CA GLU A 153 -2.34 -17.20 -1.90
C GLU A 153 -2.04 -18.10 -3.13
N PRO A 154 -0.83 -18.04 -3.69
CA PRO A 154 0.26 -17.14 -3.35
C PRO A 154 0.13 -15.74 -3.99
N TYR A 155 0.82 -14.76 -3.41
CA TYR A 155 0.85 -13.38 -3.88
C TYR A 155 2.11 -13.05 -4.69
N ASP A 156 1.97 -12.46 -5.87
CA ASP A 156 3.12 -11.92 -6.61
C ASP A 156 3.73 -10.69 -5.91
N ALA A 157 2.88 -9.87 -5.28
CA ALA A 157 3.32 -8.78 -4.44
C ALA A 157 2.60 -8.72 -3.10
N ILE A 158 3.34 -8.37 -2.04
CA ILE A 158 2.77 -8.01 -0.75
C ILE A 158 3.28 -6.62 -0.37
N HIS A 159 2.37 -5.70 -0.07
CA HIS A 159 2.71 -4.43 0.56
C HIS A 159 2.21 -4.44 2.00
N VAL A 160 3.01 -3.91 2.92
CA VAL A 160 2.63 -3.74 4.32
C VAL A 160 2.71 -2.26 4.68
N GLY A 161 1.55 -1.63 4.86
CA GLY A 161 1.39 -0.21 5.18
C GLY A 161 1.59 0.13 6.66
N ALA A 162 2.20 -0.76 7.44
CA ALA A 162 2.45 -0.58 8.87
C ALA A 162 3.75 -1.28 9.30
N ALA A 163 4.45 -0.73 10.27
CA ALA A 163 5.74 -1.24 10.70
C ALA A 163 5.62 -2.48 11.60
N ALA A 164 6.22 -3.58 11.18
CA ALA A 164 6.32 -4.79 12.00
C ALA A 164 7.55 -4.74 12.93
N SER A 165 7.47 -5.41 14.09
CA SER A 165 8.65 -5.58 14.95
C SER A 165 9.70 -6.47 14.29
N ASP A 166 9.23 -7.52 13.60
CA ASP A 166 9.99 -8.54 12.93
C ASP A 166 9.29 -8.92 11.62
N LEU A 167 10.00 -9.59 10.71
CA LEU A 167 9.40 -10.05 9.46
C LEU A 167 8.29 -11.10 9.72
N PRO A 168 7.03 -10.85 9.29
CA PRO A 168 5.94 -11.80 9.53
C PRO A 168 6.11 -13.07 8.69
N LYS A 169 6.28 -14.22 9.36
CA LYS A 169 6.48 -15.52 8.70
C LYS A 169 5.33 -15.88 7.77
N GLN A 170 4.09 -15.61 8.19
CA GLN A 170 2.87 -15.90 7.45
C GLN A 170 2.84 -15.16 6.10
N LEU A 171 3.29 -13.91 6.06
CA LEU A 171 3.36 -13.13 4.81
C LEU A 171 4.46 -13.67 3.88
N ILE A 172 5.60 -14.09 4.43
CA ILE A 172 6.66 -14.74 3.64
C ILE A 172 6.17 -16.07 3.06
N GLU A 173 5.41 -16.86 3.82
CA GLU A 173 4.83 -18.13 3.38
C GLU A 173 3.86 -17.91 2.22
N GLN A 174 3.01 -16.89 2.31
CA GLN A 174 2.02 -16.51 1.29
C GLN A 174 2.61 -15.82 0.05
N LEU A 175 3.86 -15.34 0.11
CA LEU A 175 4.53 -14.74 -1.04
C LEU A 175 4.85 -15.81 -2.10
N ALA A 176 4.62 -15.53 -3.37
CA ALA A 176 4.98 -16.42 -4.48
C ALA A 176 6.50 -16.52 -4.64
N VAL A 177 6.99 -17.63 -5.19
CA VAL A 177 8.38 -17.67 -5.69
C VAL A 177 8.53 -16.66 -6.82
N ASN A 178 9.61 -15.90 -6.78
CA ASN A 178 9.87 -14.68 -7.56
C ASN A 178 8.93 -13.50 -7.25
N GLY A 179 8.11 -13.62 -6.20
CA GLY A 179 7.32 -12.51 -5.67
C GLY A 179 8.14 -11.59 -4.78
N ARG A 180 7.61 -10.38 -4.53
CA ARG A 180 8.25 -9.36 -3.72
C ARG A 180 7.33 -8.82 -2.63
N MET A 181 7.85 -8.69 -1.42
CA MET A 181 7.19 -7.98 -0.32
C MET A 181 7.91 -6.67 0.01
N LEU A 182 7.15 -5.60 0.23
CA LEU A 182 7.64 -4.35 0.81
C LEU A 182 7.06 -4.17 2.21
N ILE A 183 7.92 -3.97 3.20
CA ILE A 183 7.52 -3.89 4.61
C ILE A 183 8.44 -2.97 5.42
N PRO A 184 7.90 -2.03 6.21
CA PRO A 184 8.67 -1.35 7.24
C PRO A 184 8.94 -2.29 8.42
N VAL A 185 10.19 -2.40 8.86
CA VAL A 185 10.59 -3.24 10.00
C VAL A 185 11.44 -2.43 10.97
N GLY A 186 11.14 -2.53 12.26
CA GLY A 186 11.92 -1.91 13.33
C GLY A 186 11.05 -1.25 14.41
N PRO A 187 11.67 -0.79 15.50
CA PRO A 187 10.95 -0.14 16.59
C PRO A 187 10.32 1.19 16.16
N PRO A 188 9.27 1.67 16.84
CA PRO A 188 8.66 2.97 16.55
C PRO A 188 9.69 4.10 16.46
N GLY A 189 9.63 4.88 15.38
CA GLY A 189 10.55 6.01 15.13
C GLY A 189 11.89 5.64 14.47
N HIS A 190 12.25 4.35 14.41
CA HIS A 190 13.47 3.86 13.78
C HIS A 190 13.18 2.59 12.96
N GLN A 191 12.62 2.77 11.76
CA GLN A 191 12.23 1.65 10.91
C GLN A 191 12.96 1.71 9.57
N ASP A 192 13.28 0.54 9.05
CA ASP A 192 13.81 0.37 7.71
C ASP A 192 12.71 -0.13 6.79
N PHE A 193 12.54 0.52 5.64
CA PHE A 193 11.68 0.03 4.58
C PHE A 193 12.44 -1.03 3.79
N LEU A 194 12.02 -2.28 3.94
CA LEU A 194 12.69 -3.44 3.39
C LEU A 194 11.94 -3.96 2.16
N GLN A 195 12.71 -4.34 1.15
CA GLN A 195 12.29 -5.20 0.06
C GLN A 195 12.72 -6.64 0.39
N ILE A 196 11.77 -7.56 0.29
CA ILE A 196 11.96 -8.99 0.51
C ILE A 196 11.59 -9.72 -0.78
N ASP A 197 12.57 -10.32 -1.45
CA ASP A 197 12.35 -11.12 -2.66
C ASP A 197 12.40 -12.60 -2.30
N LYS A 198 11.36 -13.37 -2.66
CA LYS A 198 11.35 -14.83 -2.43
C LYS A 198 11.98 -15.56 -3.61
N VAL A 199 13.19 -16.04 -3.43
CA VAL A 199 13.99 -16.67 -4.49
C VAL A 199 13.58 -18.12 -4.70
N SER A 200 13.20 -18.81 -3.61
CA SER A 200 12.71 -20.18 -3.64
C SER A 200 11.76 -20.42 -2.46
N SER A 201 11.27 -21.66 -2.29
CA SER A 201 10.45 -22.02 -1.12
C SER A 201 11.20 -21.87 0.22
N THR A 202 12.54 -21.82 0.21
CA THR A 202 13.37 -21.77 1.42
C THR A 202 14.33 -20.58 1.47
N GLU A 203 14.50 -19.83 0.37
CA GLU A 203 15.41 -18.69 0.30
C GLU A 203 14.64 -17.39 0.07
N ILE A 204 14.91 -16.40 0.94
CA ILE A 204 14.54 -15.01 0.73
C ILE A 204 15.80 -14.14 0.64
N ARG A 205 15.71 -13.06 -0.14
CA ARG A 205 16.72 -11.99 -0.16
C ARG A 205 16.11 -10.72 0.39
N GLN A 206 16.90 -9.98 1.14
CA GLN A 206 16.47 -8.74 1.78
C GLN A 206 17.33 -7.58 1.29
N LYS A 207 16.67 -6.45 1.00
CA LYS A 207 17.33 -5.21 0.60
C LYS A 207 16.69 -4.05 1.36
N LYS A 208 17.50 -3.27 2.06
CA LYS A 208 17.05 -2.00 2.64
C LYS A 208 16.90 -0.95 1.54
N LEU A 209 15.72 -0.34 1.46
CA LEU A 209 15.41 0.71 0.51
C LEU A 209 15.63 2.11 1.11
N ALA A 210 15.11 2.35 2.31
CA ALA A 210 15.19 3.64 3.00
C ALA A 210 14.95 3.51 4.50
N ALA A 211 15.26 4.55 5.26
CA ALA A 211 14.72 4.74 6.61
C ALA A 211 13.35 5.42 6.51
N VAL A 212 12.38 4.97 7.31
CA VAL A 212 10.98 5.45 7.26
C VAL A 212 10.37 5.55 8.65
N VAL A 213 9.20 6.20 8.73
CA VAL A 213 8.35 6.24 9.93
C VAL A 213 6.92 5.90 9.53
N TYR A 214 6.44 4.77 10.01
CA TYR A 214 5.13 4.18 9.78
C TYR A 214 4.43 3.94 11.12
N VAL A 215 3.10 3.93 11.07
CA VAL A 215 2.27 3.45 12.17
C VAL A 215 2.57 1.96 12.42
N PRO A 216 2.56 1.46 13.68
CA PRO A 216 2.90 0.06 13.96
C PRO A 216 1.84 -0.93 13.50
N LEU A 217 2.30 -2.06 12.95
CA LEU A 217 1.50 -3.25 12.70
C LEU A 217 1.26 -3.95 14.05
N THR A 218 0.07 -3.80 14.61
CA THR A 218 -0.21 -4.15 16.01
C THR A 218 -1.64 -4.67 16.18
N ASN A 219 -2.05 -4.97 17.42
CA ASN A 219 -3.44 -5.34 17.69
C ASN A 219 -4.36 -4.12 17.69
N LYS A 220 -5.65 -4.36 17.46
CA LYS A 220 -6.67 -3.32 17.36
C LYS A 220 -6.75 -2.47 18.63
N GLU A 221 -6.68 -3.10 19.80
CA GLU A 221 -6.80 -2.44 21.10
C GLU A 221 -5.67 -1.42 21.32
N HIS A 222 -4.44 -1.78 20.98
CA HIS A 222 -3.28 -0.91 21.10
C HIS A 222 -3.34 0.25 20.10
N GLN A 223 -3.81 0.03 18.87
CA GLN A 223 -3.99 1.13 17.91
C GLN A 223 -5.03 2.14 18.40
N LEU A 224 -6.21 1.67 18.81
CA LEU A 224 -7.30 2.53 19.24
C LEU A 224 -7.08 3.16 20.63
N GLY A 225 -6.24 2.53 21.46
CA GLY A 225 -5.87 3.01 22.80
C GLY A 225 -4.81 4.12 22.81
N ARG A 226 -4.16 4.42 21.67
CA ARG A 226 -3.25 5.55 21.54
C ARG A 226 -4.04 6.85 21.64
N ARG A 227 -4.00 7.49 22.81
CA ARG A 227 -4.51 8.85 22.97
C ARG A 227 -3.67 9.79 22.11
N ASN A 228 -4.34 10.66 21.35
CA ASN A 228 -3.75 11.74 20.55
C ASN A 228 -2.86 12.65 21.39
#